data_AF-A0A957DZ56-F1
#
_entry.id   AF-A0A957DZ56-F1
#
_cell.length_a   1.000
_cell.length_b   1.000
_cell.length_c   1.000
_cell.angle_alpha   90.00
_cell.angle_beta   90.00
_cell.angle_gamma   90.00
#
_symmetry.space_group_name_H-M   'P 1'
#
loop_
_entity.id
_entity.type
_entity.pdbx_description
1 polymer ?
#
loop_
_entity_poly.entity_id
_entity_poly.type
_entity_poly.pdbx_seq_one_letter_code
_entity_poly.pdbx_strand_id
1 'polypeptide(L)' 'IQEHLTGPETGFMRVLRGGAWPENNEADRIRTTNRHSMEPTFFSGAVGFRCVTSPDELLTP' A
#
# COMPACT_ATOMS: atom_id res chain seq x y z
N ILE A 1 20.18 9.18 12.10
CA ILE A 1 19.93 9.09 10.65
C ILE A 1 18.83 8.05 10.49
N GLN A 2 17.70 8.40 9.87
CA GLN A 2 16.67 7.41 9.54
C GLN A 2 16.77 7.13 8.05
N GLU A 3 17.00 5.87 7.72
CA GLU A 3 17.24 5.42 6.35
C GLU A 3 15.91 5.16 5.63
N HIS A 4 15.82 5.52 4.36
CA HIS A 4 14.62 5.30 3.54
C HIS A 4 14.59 3.86 3.03
N LEU A 5 13.62 3.07 3.50
CA LEU A 5 13.44 1.68 3.09
C LEU A 5 12.28 1.56 2.09
N THR A 6 12.57 1.25 0.83
CA THR A 6 11.59 1.00 -0.25
C THR A 6 11.07 -0.45 -0.28
N GLY A 7 11.65 -1.33 0.54
CA GLY A 7 11.39 -2.77 0.52
C GLY A 7 12.35 -3.52 -0.42
N PRO A 8 12.12 -4.82 -0.66
CA PRO A 8 12.97 -5.62 -1.53
C PRO A 8 12.82 -5.22 -3.01
N GLU A 9 13.90 -5.38 -3.78
CA GLU A 9 13.93 -5.06 -5.22
C GLU A 9 12.99 -5.93 -6.05
N THR A 10 12.80 -7.19 -5.65
CA THR A 10 11.96 -8.17 -6.36
C THR A 10 10.90 -8.79 -5.44
N GLY A 11 9.83 -9.32 -6.04
CA GLY A 11 8.78 -10.03 -5.33
C GLY A 11 7.54 -10.25 -6.18
N PHE A 12 6.81 -11.33 -5.91
CA PHE A 12 5.58 -11.67 -6.63
C PHE A 12 4.36 -10.86 -6.18
N MET A 13 4.42 -10.27 -4.97
CA MET A 13 3.29 -9.60 -4.34
C MET A 13 3.63 -8.16 -3.95
N ARG A 14 2.64 -7.26 -4.01
CA ARG A 14 2.72 -5.86 -3.55
C ARG A 14 1.90 -5.67 -2.29
N VAL A 15 2.34 -4.73 -1.45
CA VAL A 15 1.73 -4.49 -0.13
C VAL A 15 0.43 -3.70 -0.27
N LEU A 16 -0.61 -4.16 0.41
CA LEU A 16 -1.88 -3.45 0.60
C LEU A 16 -2.08 -3.14 2.09
N ARG A 17 -2.80 -2.04 2.37
CA ARG A 17 -3.04 -1.53 3.72
C ARG A 17 -4.48 -1.00 3.81
N GLY A 18 -5.03 -0.98 5.03
CA GLY A 18 -6.27 -0.26 5.34
C GLY A 18 -7.57 -1.07 5.35
N GLY A 19 -7.56 -2.31 4.84
CA GLY A 19 -8.79 -3.10 4.70
C GLY A 19 -9.71 -2.57 3.60
N ALA A 20 -10.88 -3.19 3.43
CA ALA A 20 -11.88 -2.79 2.45
C ALA A 20 -13.30 -3.16 2.91
N TRP A 21 -14.31 -2.81 2.12
CA TRP A 21 -15.70 -3.26 2.29
C TRP A 21 -16.21 -3.81 0.94
N PRO A 22 -17.05 -4.87 0.91
CA PRO A 22 -17.45 -5.70 2.05
C PRO A 22 -16.40 -6.73 2.48
N GLU A 23 -15.38 -6.98 1.66
CA GLU A 23 -14.32 -7.93 1.96
C GLU A 23 -13.20 -7.29 2.80
N ASN A 24 -12.51 -8.09 3.63
CA ASN A 24 -11.32 -7.66 4.38
C ASN A 24 -11.61 -6.51 5.37
N ASN A 25 -12.77 -6.58 6.03
CA ASN A 25 -13.30 -5.62 6.99
C ASN A 25 -13.18 -6.10 8.45
N GLU A 26 -12.61 -7.28 8.67
CA GLU A 26 -12.45 -7.85 10.01
C GLU A 26 -11.51 -6.98 10.86
N ALA A 27 -11.76 -6.96 12.17
CA ALA A 27 -11.06 -6.08 13.10
C ALA A 27 -9.53 -6.26 13.07
N ASP A 28 -9.03 -7.45 12.75
CA ASP A 28 -7.60 -7.72 12.60
C ASP A 28 -7.01 -7.15 11.30
N ARG A 29 -7.84 -6.96 10.26
CA ARG A 29 -7.44 -6.54 8.91
C ARG A 29 -7.38 -5.04 8.70
N ILE A 30 -8.23 -4.29 9.41
CA ILE A 30 -8.30 -2.82 9.35
C ILE A 30 -7.28 -2.12 10.26
N ARG A 31 -6.47 -2.88 11.04
CA ARG A 31 -5.45 -2.30 11.92
C ARG A 31 -4.38 -1.57 11.11
N THR A 32 -3.90 -0.45 11.64
CA THR A 32 -2.83 0.37 11.03
C THR A 32 -1.51 -0.38 10.83
N THR A 33 -1.27 -1.42 11.63
CA THR A 33 -0.08 -2.27 11.53
C THR A 33 -0.27 -3.49 10.62
N ASN A 34 -1.51 -3.86 10.25
CA ASN A 34 -1.77 -5.03 9.40
C ASN A 34 -1.32 -4.83 7.94
N ARG A 35 -0.48 -5.74 7.42
CA ARG A 35 0.04 -5.70 6.04
C ARG A 35 -0.54 -6.86 5.27
N HIS A 36 -1.38 -6.57 4.29
CA HIS A 36 -1.83 -7.56 3.32
C HIS A 36 -0.92 -7.51 2.08
N SER A 37 -0.96 -8.54 1.25
CA SER A 37 -0.24 -8.54 -0.03
C SER A 37 -1.09 -9.11 -1.14
N MET A 38 -0.91 -8.63 -2.35
CA MET A 38 -1.68 -9.06 -3.52
C MET A 38 -0.79 -9.07 -4.76
N GLU A 39 -1.10 -9.96 -5.70
CA GLU A 39 -0.43 -10.03 -6.99
C GLU A 39 -0.76 -8.74 -7.76
N PRO A 40 0.24 -8.07 -8.38
CA PRO A 40 0.06 -6.72 -8.94
C PRO A 40 -0.92 -6.65 -10.12
N THR A 41 -1.20 -7.75 -10.82
CA THR A 41 -2.19 -7.79 -11.92
C THR A 41 -3.61 -8.11 -11.46
N PHE A 42 -3.80 -8.53 -10.20
CA PHE A 42 -5.12 -8.76 -9.64
C PHE A 42 -5.86 -7.44 -9.43
N PHE A 43 -7.11 -7.38 -9.88
CA PHE A 43 -7.99 -6.22 -9.70
C PHE A 43 -9.29 -6.64 -9.02
N SER A 44 -9.78 -5.79 -8.13
CA SER A 44 -11.05 -5.97 -7.41
C SER A 44 -11.61 -4.60 -7.04
N GLY A 45 -12.94 -4.49 -6.93
CA GLY A 45 -13.61 -3.28 -6.41
C GLY A 45 -13.24 -2.95 -4.97
N ALA A 46 -12.65 -3.91 -4.23
CA ALA A 46 -12.15 -3.74 -2.87
C ALA A 46 -10.70 -3.22 -2.81
N VAL A 47 -10.05 -2.94 -3.95
CA VAL A 47 -8.64 -2.53 -4.03
C VAL A 47 -8.50 -1.17 -4.69
N GLY A 48 -7.81 -0.25 -4.02
CA GLY A 48 -7.48 1.07 -4.54
C GLY A 48 -6.12 1.55 -4.02
N PHE A 49 -5.74 2.77 -4.38
CA PHE A 49 -4.47 3.38 -3.96
C PHE A 49 -4.62 4.88 -3.72
N ARG A 50 -3.69 5.44 -2.94
CA ARG A 50 -3.54 6.88 -2.73
C ARG A 50 -2.16 7.29 -3.19
N CYS A 51 -2.09 8.23 -4.12
CA CYS A 51 -0.82 8.78 -4.58
C CYS A 51 -0.12 9.58 -3.48
N VAL A 52 1.20 9.62 -3.56
CA VAL A 52 2.08 10.47 -2.77
C VAL A 52 3.07 11.15 -3.72
N THR A 53 3.61 12.29 -3.32
CA THR A 53 4.66 13.01 -4.06
C THR A 53 5.69 13.51 -3.05
N SER A 54 6.93 13.67 -3.49
CA SER A 54 7.95 14.28 -2.66
C SER A 54 7.75 15.81 -2.61
N PRO A 55 8.08 16.47 -1.49
CA PRO A 55 8.06 17.93 -1.44
C PRO A 55 8.94 18.56 -2.54
N ASP A 56 10.06 17.92 -2.89
CA ASP A 56 11.00 18.43 -3.89
C ASP A 56 10.39 18.45 -5.30
N GLU A 57 9.59 17.43 -5.66
CA GLU A 57 8.86 17.39 -6.94
C GLU A 57 7.82 18.52 -7.07
N LEU A 58 7.23 18.96 -5.95
CA LEU A 58 6.27 20.07 -5.93
C LEU A 58 6.94 21.44 -6.05
N LEU A 59 8.25 21.53 -5.81
CA LEU A 59 9.02 22.76 -5.84
C LEU A 59 9.76 22.97 -7.17
N THR A 60 9.81 21.96 -8.04
CA THR A 60 10.23 22.10 -9.43
C THR A 60 9.07 22.55 -10.32
N PRO A 61 9.12 23.76 -10.92
CA PRO A 61 8.07 24.27 -11.81
C PRO A 61 8.02 23.55 -13.18
#